data_AF-X1NGU0-F1
#
_entry.id   AF-X1NGU0-F1
#
_cell.length_a   1.000
_cell.length_b   1.000
_cell.length_c   1.000
_cell.angle_alpha   90.00
_cell.angle_beta   90.00
_cell.angle_gamma   90.00
#
_symmetry.space_group_name_H-M   'P 1'
#
loop_
_entity.id
_entity.type
_entity.pdbx_description
1 polymer ?
#
loop_
_entity_poly.entity_id
_entity_poly.type
_entity_poly.pdbx_seq_one_letter_code
_entity_poly.pdbx_strand_id
1 'polypeptide(L)'
;DATIENNEITEADDDGGIVFAGGNKGNTISGNTISDNDVSGIVFAGAGSDDNVIEGNTISGNDPNGIEVTGSGTTALVIQGNDITENDDDGILIEEWADSNVIVFNNLVDNDDDAIDNDTSPAVAVDAILNWWGTDDSDDIDTEFEGDVTNDDFEPFLTDTVDAIFTGYNAAAADDELDAEDEAGVVITLDKDADRIKAGAYAANPEGEDPPDPAVAYYDVYVAGGTAAEADIKLYVSGINEDMAAFMWSLATDKWVDSSDTYEVSVSEYGGYVIVEGVDVDDLGG
;
A
#
# COMPACT_ATOMS: atom_id res chain seq x y z
N ASP A 1 6.74 -1.19 -21.38
CA ASP A 1 5.43 -0.52 -21.21
C ASP A 1 4.36 -1.33 -21.90
N ALA A 2 3.97 -2.42 -21.26
CA ALA A 2 2.79 -3.22 -21.54
C ALA A 2 1.84 -3.10 -20.34
N THR A 3 0.53 -3.17 -20.62
CA THR A 3 -0.51 -3.25 -19.59
C THR A 3 -1.15 -4.62 -19.71
N ILE A 4 -1.12 -5.40 -18.64
CA ILE A 4 -1.77 -6.70 -18.51
C ILE A 4 -2.86 -6.53 -17.47
N GLU A 5 -4.11 -6.38 -17.93
CA GLU A 5 -5.21 -6.04 -17.04
C GLU A 5 -6.43 -6.95 -17.22
N ASN A 6 -7.13 -7.22 -16.12
CA ASN A 6 -8.43 -7.90 -16.11
C ASN A 6 -8.45 -9.28 -16.81
N ASN A 7 -7.39 -10.07 -16.63
CA ASN A 7 -7.29 -11.44 -17.15
C ASN A 7 -7.58 -12.48 -16.05
N GLU A 8 -8.07 -13.64 -16.48
CA GLU A 8 -8.17 -14.84 -15.66
C GLU A 8 -7.10 -15.83 -16.16
N ILE A 9 -6.11 -16.13 -15.33
CA ILE A 9 -4.96 -16.98 -15.65
C ILE A 9 -4.93 -18.11 -14.63
N THR A 10 -5.42 -19.28 -15.04
CA THR A 10 -5.61 -20.41 -14.14
C THR A 10 -5.23 -21.74 -14.74
N GLU A 11 -4.87 -22.71 -13.89
CA GLU A 11 -4.50 -24.08 -14.27
C GLU A 11 -3.43 -24.13 -15.38
N ALA A 12 -2.47 -23.21 -15.34
CA ALA A 12 -1.44 -23.12 -16.35
C ALA A 12 -0.18 -23.91 -15.93
N ASP A 13 0.31 -24.76 -16.84
CA ASP A 13 1.50 -25.60 -16.67
C ASP A 13 2.79 -24.91 -17.18
N ASP A 14 3.97 -25.47 -16.88
CA ASP A 14 5.35 -25.29 -17.44
C ASP A 14 5.89 -23.85 -17.68
N ASP A 15 5.10 -22.92 -18.22
CA ASP A 15 5.36 -21.48 -18.41
C ASP A 15 4.13 -20.63 -17.96
N GLY A 16 3.27 -21.24 -17.14
CA GLY A 16 1.89 -20.85 -16.87
C GLY A 16 1.71 -19.78 -15.79
N GLY A 17 1.92 -18.52 -16.13
CA GLY A 17 1.66 -17.37 -15.27
C GLY A 17 1.87 -16.09 -16.06
N ILE A 18 2.07 -14.96 -15.39
CA ILE A 18 2.59 -13.75 -16.05
C ILE A 18 4.12 -13.75 -15.92
N VAL A 19 4.82 -14.13 -16.99
CA VAL A 19 6.28 -14.27 -16.96
C VAL A 19 7.00 -13.21 -17.80
N PHE A 20 7.87 -12.43 -17.15
CA PHE A 20 8.80 -11.50 -17.78
C PHE A 20 10.20 -12.11 -17.87
N ALA A 21 10.44 -12.91 -18.92
CA ALA A 21 11.72 -13.61 -19.12
C ALA A 21 12.90 -12.72 -19.57
N GLY A 22 12.73 -11.40 -19.67
CA GLY A 22 13.75 -10.42 -20.06
C GLY A 22 13.66 -9.15 -19.22
N GLY A 23 14.65 -8.26 -19.31
CA GLY A 23 14.65 -6.98 -18.59
C GLY A 23 13.57 -6.04 -19.12
N ASN A 24 12.35 -6.23 -18.64
CA ASN A 24 11.16 -5.52 -19.07
C ASN A 24 10.87 -4.41 -18.08
N LYS A 25 10.71 -3.18 -18.58
CA LYS A 25 10.52 -2.01 -17.75
C LYS A 25 9.18 -1.33 -17.98
N GLY A 26 8.69 -0.62 -16.98
CA GLY A 26 7.53 0.27 -17.13
C GLY A 26 6.23 -0.47 -17.41
N ASN A 27 6.05 -1.71 -16.96
CA ASN A 27 4.83 -2.49 -17.20
C ASN A 27 3.88 -2.42 -16.02
N THR A 28 2.57 -2.49 -16.29
CA THR A 28 1.52 -2.51 -15.28
C THR A 28 0.76 -3.82 -15.38
N ILE A 29 0.62 -4.52 -14.25
CA ILE A 29 -0.16 -5.74 -14.10
C ILE A 29 -1.29 -5.43 -13.12
N SER A 30 -2.53 -5.37 -13.58
CA SER A 30 -3.62 -4.92 -12.70
C SER A 30 -4.97 -5.60 -12.86
N GLY A 31 -5.68 -5.82 -11.75
CA GLY A 31 -7.04 -6.39 -11.78
C GLY A 31 -7.11 -7.82 -12.33
N ASN A 32 -6.01 -8.57 -12.36
CA ASN A 32 -6.01 -9.95 -12.84
C ASN A 32 -6.38 -10.93 -11.72
N THR A 33 -6.97 -12.06 -12.08
CA THR A 33 -7.15 -13.22 -11.21
C THR A 33 -6.19 -14.31 -11.68
N ILE A 34 -5.23 -14.68 -10.84
CA ILE A 34 -4.14 -15.60 -11.14
C ILE A 34 -4.16 -16.71 -10.11
N SER A 35 -4.59 -17.92 -10.48
CA SER A 35 -4.77 -18.98 -9.49
C SER A 35 -4.49 -20.39 -9.98
N ASP A 36 -4.19 -21.30 -9.05
CA ASP A 36 -4.09 -22.74 -9.32
C ASP A 36 -3.11 -23.07 -10.44
N ASN A 37 -2.02 -22.31 -10.57
CA ASN A 37 -0.98 -22.57 -11.58
C ASN A 37 0.10 -23.49 -10.99
N ASP A 38 0.60 -24.43 -11.80
CA ASP A 38 1.71 -25.34 -11.44
C ASP A 38 3.10 -24.63 -11.52
N VAL A 39 3.09 -23.30 -11.56
CA VAL A 39 4.25 -22.39 -11.47
C VAL A 39 3.84 -21.15 -10.67
N SER A 40 4.80 -20.31 -10.30
CA SER A 40 4.52 -19.04 -9.63
C SER A 40 3.60 -18.13 -10.45
N GLY A 41 2.70 -17.40 -9.78
CA GLY A 41 1.65 -16.61 -10.45
C GLY A 41 2.19 -15.49 -11.34
N ILE A 42 3.10 -14.65 -10.81
CA ILE A 42 3.80 -13.59 -11.55
C ILE A 42 5.31 -13.75 -11.37
N VAL A 43 6.07 -13.76 -12.47
CA VAL A 43 7.52 -13.99 -12.43
C VAL A 43 8.29 -12.89 -13.17
N PHE A 44 9.24 -12.27 -12.47
CA PHE A 44 10.25 -11.37 -13.04
C PHE A 44 11.62 -12.05 -13.08
N ALA A 45 11.88 -12.83 -14.13
CA ALA A 45 13.14 -13.58 -14.27
C ALA A 45 14.24 -12.81 -15.02
N GLY A 46 13.90 -11.71 -15.68
CA GLY A 46 14.83 -10.93 -16.49
C GLY A 46 15.58 -9.87 -15.69
N ALA A 47 16.91 -9.83 -15.83
CA ALA A 47 17.73 -8.80 -15.19
C ALA A 47 17.34 -7.37 -15.61
N GLY A 48 17.26 -6.46 -14.63
CA GLY A 48 16.88 -5.06 -14.81
C GLY A 48 15.43 -4.87 -15.25
N SER A 49 14.51 -5.57 -14.60
CA SER A 49 13.07 -5.42 -14.82
C SER A 49 12.51 -4.27 -13.97
N ASP A 50 12.96 -3.06 -14.28
CA ASP A 50 12.75 -1.89 -13.43
C ASP A 50 11.38 -1.21 -13.68
N ASP A 51 10.93 -0.40 -12.73
CA ASP A 51 9.76 0.49 -12.90
C ASP A 51 8.46 -0.27 -13.24
N ASN A 52 8.28 -1.49 -12.72
CA ASN A 52 7.05 -2.26 -12.94
C ASN A 52 6.06 -2.07 -11.79
N VAL A 53 4.77 -2.16 -12.07
CA VAL A 53 3.69 -2.01 -11.08
C VAL A 53 2.80 -3.24 -11.12
N ILE A 54 2.58 -3.86 -9.97
CA ILE A 54 1.65 -4.97 -9.74
C ILE A 54 0.58 -4.46 -8.78
N GLU A 55 -0.64 -4.30 -9.26
CA GLU A 55 -1.70 -3.71 -8.43
C GLU A 55 -3.10 -4.28 -8.56
N GLY A 56 -3.83 -4.41 -7.46
CA GLY A 56 -5.24 -4.82 -7.51
C GLY A 56 -5.45 -6.22 -8.08
N ASN A 57 -4.46 -7.12 -8.02
CA ASN A 57 -4.59 -8.49 -8.50
C ASN A 57 -5.03 -9.43 -7.37
N THR A 58 -5.76 -10.48 -7.72
CA THR A 58 -6.02 -11.62 -6.84
C THR A 58 -5.12 -12.78 -7.29
N ILE A 59 -4.20 -13.20 -6.43
CA ILE A 59 -3.15 -14.19 -6.70
C ILE A 59 -3.21 -15.28 -5.63
N SER A 60 -3.65 -16.50 -6.00
CA SER A 60 -3.88 -17.53 -4.99
C SER A 60 -3.71 -18.97 -5.46
N GLY A 61 -3.25 -19.88 -4.60
CA GLY A 61 -3.18 -21.30 -4.96
C GLY A 61 -2.14 -21.62 -6.03
N ASN A 62 -1.13 -20.78 -6.23
CA ASN A 62 -0.05 -21.05 -7.20
C ASN A 62 1.06 -21.88 -6.53
N ASP A 63 1.75 -22.71 -7.31
CA ASP A 63 2.85 -23.56 -6.85
C ASP A 63 4.15 -23.24 -7.65
N PRO A 64 5.20 -22.64 -7.06
CA PRO A 64 5.35 -22.42 -5.62
C PRO A 64 4.74 -21.09 -5.12
N ASN A 65 5.06 -19.96 -5.77
CA ASN A 65 4.88 -18.65 -5.16
C ASN A 65 3.75 -17.82 -5.78
N GLY A 66 3.20 -16.87 -5.03
CA GLY A 66 2.30 -15.86 -5.62
C GLY A 66 3.04 -14.97 -6.62
N ILE A 67 4.08 -14.29 -6.15
CA ILE A 67 4.95 -13.42 -6.96
C ILE A 67 6.42 -13.83 -6.75
N GLU A 68 7.19 -13.92 -7.82
CA GLU A 68 8.58 -14.35 -7.79
C GLU A 68 9.50 -13.37 -8.52
N VAL A 69 10.52 -12.86 -7.84
CA VAL A 69 11.50 -11.90 -8.38
C VAL A 69 12.92 -12.50 -8.35
N THR A 70 13.33 -13.07 -9.49
CA THR A 70 14.67 -13.70 -9.67
C THR A 70 15.59 -12.92 -10.62
N GLY A 71 15.06 -11.86 -11.23
CA GLY A 71 15.78 -11.01 -12.18
C GLY A 71 16.70 -10.01 -11.47
N SER A 72 18.00 -10.30 -11.43
CA SER A 72 19.01 -9.43 -10.81
C SER A 72 18.91 -7.95 -11.24
N GLY A 73 19.04 -7.06 -10.27
CA GLY A 73 19.09 -5.62 -10.54
C GLY A 73 17.74 -4.95 -10.74
N THR A 74 16.64 -5.63 -10.41
CA THR A 74 15.27 -5.07 -10.47
C THR A 74 15.09 -3.97 -9.41
N THR A 75 14.79 -2.76 -9.87
CA THR A 75 14.61 -1.55 -9.04
C THR A 75 13.29 -0.85 -9.36
N ALA A 76 12.71 -0.12 -8.40
CA ALA A 76 11.45 0.60 -8.56
C ALA A 76 10.23 -0.28 -8.95
N LEU A 77 10.24 -1.56 -8.57
CA LEU A 77 9.05 -2.41 -8.56
C LEU A 77 8.07 -1.93 -7.47
N VAL A 78 6.79 -1.87 -7.80
CA VAL A 78 5.73 -1.52 -6.83
C VAL A 78 4.73 -2.65 -6.80
N ILE A 79 4.58 -3.28 -5.64
CA ILE A 79 3.58 -4.32 -5.38
C ILE A 79 2.56 -3.72 -4.41
N GLN A 80 1.36 -3.40 -4.89
CA GLN A 80 0.38 -2.71 -4.06
C GLN A 80 -1.08 -3.12 -4.25
N GLY A 81 -1.89 -3.16 -3.20
CA GLY A 81 -3.32 -3.40 -3.35
C GLY A 81 -3.66 -4.82 -3.85
N ASN A 82 -2.77 -5.81 -3.70
CA ASN A 82 -3.03 -7.16 -4.17
C ASN A 82 -3.54 -8.06 -3.03
N ASP A 83 -4.38 -9.04 -3.38
CA ASP A 83 -4.74 -10.17 -2.53
C ASP A 83 -3.84 -11.35 -2.92
N ILE A 84 -2.89 -11.72 -2.06
CA ILE A 84 -1.89 -12.76 -2.29
C ILE A 84 -2.02 -13.81 -1.18
N THR A 85 -2.69 -14.92 -1.48
CA THR A 85 -3.13 -15.87 -0.44
C THR A 85 -3.05 -17.31 -0.86
N GLU A 86 -2.88 -18.25 0.07
CA GLU A 86 -2.99 -19.69 -0.19
C GLU A 86 -2.04 -20.18 -1.30
N ASN A 87 -0.88 -19.56 -1.50
CA ASN A 87 0.15 -20.12 -2.41
C ASN A 87 0.95 -21.22 -1.69
N ASP A 88 1.43 -22.21 -2.43
CA ASP A 88 1.99 -23.47 -1.90
C ASP A 88 3.37 -23.30 -1.23
N ASP A 89 4.01 -22.14 -1.41
CA ASP A 89 5.26 -21.73 -0.76
C ASP A 89 5.09 -20.27 -0.27
N ASP A 90 5.79 -19.29 -0.85
CA ASP A 90 5.73 -17.90 -0.41
C ASP A 90 4.63 -17.09 -1.11
N GLY A 91 4.11 -16.09 -0.39
CA GLY A 91 3.33 -15.02 -1.04
C GLY A 91 4.18 -14.27 -2.07
N ILE A 92 5.36 -13.80 -1.63
CA ILE A 92 6.31 -13.08 -2.46
C ILE A 92 7.73 -13.61 -2.19
N LEU A 93 8.35 -14.24 -3.18
CA LEU A 93 9.76 -14.63 -3.15
C LEU A 93 10.65 -13.60 -3.85
N ILE A 94 11.73 -13.20 -3.19
CA ILE A 94 12.71 -12.22 -3.65
C ILE A 94 14.12 -12.81 -3.58
N GLU A 95 14.61 -13.38 -4.68
CA GLU A 95 15.98 -13.91 -4.74
C GLU A 95 17.00 -12.84 -5.15
N GLU A 96 16.60 -11.93 -6.04
CA GLU A 96 17.54 -11.05 -6.77
C GLU A 96 16.90 -9.67 -7.02
N TRP A 97 16.83 -8.85 -5.97
CA TRP A 97 16.23 -7.51 -5.96
C TRP A 97 17.27 -6.43 -5.67
N ALA A 98 17.10 -5.26 -6.30
CA ALA A 98 17.96 -4.10 -6.09
C ALA A 98 17.32 -3.10 -5.13
N ASP A 99 17.82 -1.87 -5.06
CA ASP A 99 17.25 -0.87 -4.16
C ASP A 99 15.90 -0.31 -4.64
N SER A 100 15.15 0.26 -3.69
CA SER A 100 13.98 1.11 -3.94
C SER A 100 12.76 0.42 -4.54
N ASN A 101 12.47 -0.82 -4.16
CA ASN A 101 11.17 -1.41 -4.46
C ASN A 101 10.29 -1.51 -3.20
N VAL A 102 8.97 -1.43 -3.40
CA VAL A 102 7.98 -1.18 -2.34
C VAL A 102 6.87 -2.21 -2.41
N ILE A 103 6.49 -2.76 -1.26
CA ILE A 103 5.40 -3.70 -1.06
C ILE A 103 4.45 -3.06 -0.05
N VAL A 104 3.30 -2.57 -0.49
CA VAL A 104 2.45 -1.74 0.37
C VAL A 104 0.96 -1.95 0.07
N PHE A 105 0.11 -1.98 1.10
CA PHE A 105 -1.33 -2.18 0.94
C PHE A 105 -1.72 -3.52 0.30
N ASN A 106 -1.00 -4.60 0.57
CA ASN A 106 -1.38 -5.95 0.12
C ASN A 106 -1.99 -6.76 1.28
N ASN A 107 -2.87 -7.69 0.94
CA ASN A 107 -3.28 -8.77 1.84
C ASN A 107 -2.39 -9.98 1.56
N LEU A 108 -1.49 -10.31 2.48
CA LEU A 108 -0.53 -11.41 2.40
C LEU A 108 -0.87 -12.40 3.51
N VAL A 109 -1.70 -13.40 3.20
CA VAL A 109 -2.34 -14.24 4.23
C VAL A 109 -2.39 -15.69 3.80
N ASP A 110 -2.17 -16.62 4.73
CA ASP A 110 -2.33 -18.06 4.52
C ASP A 110 -1.45 -18.61 3.35
N ASN A 111 -0.27 -18.05 3.08
CA ASN A 111 0.73 -18.70 2.23
C ASN A 111 1.47 -19.76 3.05
N ASP A 112 1.92 -20.85 2.42
CA ASP A 112 2.30 -22.08 3.14
C ASP A 112 3.65 -22.00 3.87
N ASP A 113 4.63 -21.18 3.42
CA ASP A 113 5.89 -20.91 4.13
C ASP A 113 5.93 -19.46 4.66
N ASP A 114 6.28 -18.45 3.84
CA ASP A 114 6.36 -17.05 4.26
C ASP A 114 5.40 -16.12 3.49
N ALA A 115 5.00 -15.01 4.12
CA ALA A 115 4.35 -13.92 3.40
C ALA A 115 5.33 -13.27 2.41
N ILE A 116 6.57 -13.04 2.87
CA ILE A 116 7.70 -12.55 2.05
C ILE A 116 8.97 -13.31 2.43
N ASP A 117 9.58 -13.99 1.47
CA ASP A 117 10.96 -14.50 1.57
C ASP A 117 11.91 -13.56 0.81
N ASN A 118 12.86 -12.96 1.54
CA ASN A 118 13.92 -12.12 0.99
C ASN A 118 15.29 -12.80 1.06
N ASP A 119 15.56 -13.74 0.16
CA ASP A 119 16.86 -14.42 -0.02
C ASP A 119 17.87 -13.61 -0.85
N THR A 120 17.87 -12.27 -0.73
CA THR A 120 18.84 -11.43 -1.43
C THR A 120 20.26 -11.51 -0.85
N SER A 121 21.29 -11.54 -1.72
CA SER A 121 22.70 -11.55 -1.30
C SER A 121 23.58 -10.56 -2.08
N PRO A 122 24.11 -9.49 -1.45
CA PRO A 122 23.95 -9.13 -0.04
C PRO A 122 22.50 -8.73 0.28
N ALA A 123 22.15 -8.89 1.55
CA ALA A 123 20.90 -8.48 2.14
C ALA A 123 20.50 -7.05 1.71
N VAL A 124 19.30 -6.89 1.15
CA VAL A 124 18.69 -5.62 0.76
C VAL A 124 17.38 -5.48 1.52
N ALA A 125 17.23 -4.39 2.27
CA ALA A 125 15.99 -4.09 2.99
C ALA A 125 14.79 -4.01 2.03
N VAL A 126 13.64 -4.46 2.51
CA VAL A 126 12.35 -4.38 1.82
C VAL A 126 11.51 -3.32 2.50
N ASP A 127 10.90 -2.42 1.72
CA ASP A 127 9.89 -1.51 2.25
C ASP A 127 8.54 -2.21 2.15
N ALA A 128 8.16 -2.94 3.22
CA ALA A 128 6.99 -3.81 3.31
C ALA A 128 5.91 -3.25 4.26
N ILE A 129 5.80 -1.93 4.39
CA ILE A 129 4.85 -1.30 5.32
C ILE A 129 3.41 -1.38 4.80
N LEU A 130 2.46 -1.15 5.71
CA LEU A 130 1.02 -0.98 5.45
C LEU A 130 0.41 -2.15 4.69
N ASN A 131 0.90 -3.37 4.90
CA ASN A 131 0.27 -4.61 4.45
C ASN A 131 -0.55 -5.24 5.59
N TRP A 132 -1.49 -6.10 5.22
CA TRP A 132 -2.20 -6.97 6.14
C TRP A 132 -1.62 -8.38 6.08
N TRP A 133 -1.21 -8.89 7.23
CA TRP A 133 -0.49 -10.16 7.37
C TRP A 133 -1.37 -11.30 7.92
N GLY A 134 -2.68 -11.07 8.06
CA GLY A 134 -3.60 -12.04 8.66
C GLY A 134 -3.80 -11.89 10.17
N THR A 135 -3.00 -11.05 10.83
CA THR A 135 -3.08 -10.77 12.27
C THR A 135 -2.64 -9.33 12.58
N ASP A 136 -3.14 -8.77 13.69
CA ASP A 136 -2.72 -7.46 14.24
C ASP A 136 -1.70 -7.60 15.38
N ASP A 137 -1.21 -8.82 15.64
CA ASP A 137 -0.18 -9.12 16.63
C ASP A 137 1.21 -9.13 16.00
N SER A 138 2.04 -8.13 16.34
CA SER A 138 3.41 -7.97 15.82
C SER A 138 4.31 -9.19 16.07
N ASP A 139 4.11 -9.90 17.19
CA ASP A 139 4.92 -11.08 17.51
C ASP A 139 4.58 -12.26 16.57
N ASP A 140 3.35 -12.34 16.07
CA ASP A 140 2.93 -13.34 15.08
C ASP A 140 3.39 -12.92 13.68
N ILE A 141 3.32 -11.61 13.34
CA ILE A 141 3.79 -11.06 12.05
C ILE A 141 5.29 -11.31 11.84
N ASP A 142 6.11 -11.17 12.88
CA ASP A 142 7.55 -11.46 12.84
C ASP A 142 7.87 -12.91 12.39
N THR A 143 6.88 -13.81 12.37
CA THR A 143 7.03 -15.20 11.92
C THR A 143 6.62 -15.47 10.48
N GLU A 144 6.12 -14.45 9.77
CA GLU A 144 5.65 -14.53 8.37
C GLU A 144 6.75 -14.15 7.36
N PHE A 145 8.02 -14.08 7.80
CA PHE A 145 9.14 -13.64 6.98
C PHE A 145 10.38 -14.51 7.15
N GLU A 146 11.09 -14.73 6.05
CA GLU A 146 12.45 -15.26 6.01
C GLU A 146 13.41 -14.27 5.32
N GLY A 147 14.70 -14.38 5.66
CA GLY A 147 15.74 -13.55 5.08
C GLY A 147 15.95 -12.19 5.78
N ASP A 148 16.21 -11.14 5.00
CA ASP A 148 16.47 -9.78 5.49
C ASP A 148 15.20 -8.94 5.52
N VAL A 149 14.22 -9.40 6.30
CA VAL A 149 13.03 -8.63 6.70
C VAL A 149 13.08 -8.50 8.22
N THR A 150 13.01 -7.27 8.70
CA THR A 150 13.13 -6.88 10.11
C THR A 150 11.89 -6.09 10.53
N ASN A 151 11.70 -5.86 11.83
CA ASN A 151 10.55 -5.09 12.33
C ASN A 151 10.44 -3.69 11.73
N ASP A 152 11.58 -3.07 11.37
CA ASP A 152 11.60 -1.75 10.73
C ASP A 152 11.10 -1.81 9.26
N ASP A 153 10.96 -2.99 8.67
CA ASP A 153 10.59 -3.20 7.26
C ASP A 153 9.08 -3.33 7.06
N PHE A 154 8.31 -3.79 8.06
CA PHE A 154 6.86 -3.98 7.95
C PHE A 154 6.02 -3.06 8.84
N GLU A 155 6.64 -2.30 9.76
CA GLU A 155 5.94 -1.32 10.57
C GLU A 155 5.88 0.06 9.88
N PRO A 156 4.73 0.75 9.87
CA PRO A 156 3.44 0.30 10.42
C PRO A 156 2.75 -0.76 9.55
N PHE A 157 2.02 -1.70 10.14
CA PHE A 157 1.20 -2.70 9.44
C PHE A 157 -0.30 -2.42 9.61
N LEU A 158 -1.15 -3.00 8.75
CA LEU A 158 -2.60 -2.84 8.84
C LEU A 158 -3.18 -3.73 9.95
N THR A 159 -4.28 -3.31 10.57
CA THR A 159 -4.95 -4.07 11.64
C THR A 159 -6.11 -4.93 11.15
N ASP A 160 -6.44 -4.85 9.86
CA ASP A 160 -7.41 -5.67 9.15
C ASP A 160 -7.04 -5.65 7.65
N THR A 161 -7.75 -6.42 6.84
CA THR A 161 -7.60 -6.46 5.38
C THR A 161 -7.63 -5.07 4.75
N VAL A 162 -6.89 -4.90 3.66
CA VAL A 162 -6.81 -3.65 2.89
C VAL A 162 -8.20 -3.13 2.54
N ASP A 163 -9.10 -3.98 2.05
CA ASP A 163 -10.47 -3.59 1.70
C ASP A 163 -11.34 -3.23 2.92
N ALA A 164 -11.04 -3.76 4.10
CA ALA A 164 -11.74 -3.39 5.34
C ALA A 164 -11.29 -2.01 5.85
N ILE A 165 -10.02 -1.66 5.63
CA ILE A 165 -9.41 -0.41 6.08
C ILE A 165 -9.62 0.72 5.04
N PHE A 166 -9.38 0.44 3.77
CA PHE A 166 -9.44 1.38 2.65
C PHE A 166 -10.69 1.15 1.81
N THR A 167 -11.83 1.62 2.31
CA THR A 167 -13.13 1.50 1.62
C THR A 167 -13.28 2.37 0.37
N GLY A 168 -12.25 3.16 0.03
CA GLY A 168 -12.21 3.95 -1.19
C GLY A 168 -10.82 4.10 -1.77
N TYR A 169 -10.57 3.45 -2.90
CA TYR A 169 -9.26 3.38 -3.50
C TYR A 169 -9.25 3.96 -4.91
N ASN A 170 -8.29 4.83 -5.18
CA ASN A 170 -7.84 5.14 -6.53
C ASN A 170 -6.34 4.83 -6.63
N ALA A 171 -6.00 3.88 -7.49
CA ALA A 171 -4.64 3.53 -7.86
C ALA A 171 -4.09 4.54 -8.88
N ALA A 172 -4.00 5.81 -8.53
CA ALA A 172 -3.44 6.79 -9.46
C ALA A 172 -1.93 6.85 -9.27
N ALA A 173 -1.19 6.36 -10.27
CA ALA A 173 0.23 6.62 -10.43
C ALA A 173 0.45 8.09 -10.80
N ALA A 174 1.41 8.75 -10.15
CA ALA A 174 1.93 10.08 -10.52
C ALA A 174 0.82 11.11 -10.82
N ASP A 175 0.12 11.56 -9.79
CA ASP A 175 -0.89 12.62 -9.91
C ASP A 175 -0.62 13.73 -8.88
N ASP A 176 -1.18 14.91 -9.13
CA ASP A 176 -1.22 16.01 -8.18
C ASP A 176 -2.56 16.09 -7.44
N GLU A 177 -3.46 15.13 -7.67
CA GLU A 177 -4.79 15.08 -7.05
C GLU A 177 -5.27 13.63 -6.82
N LEU A 178 -5.96 13.42 -5.69
CA LEU A 178 -6.81 12.25 -5.44
C LEU A 178 -8.22 12.74 -5.09
N ASP A 179 -9.20 12.44 -5.94
CA ASP A 179 -10.62 12.63 -5.62
C ASP A 179 -11.23 11.27 -5.21
N ALA A 180 -11.36 11.06 -3.90
CA ALA A 180 -12.00 9.90 -3.28
C ALA A 180 -13.17 10.35 -2.38
N GLU A 181 -13.88 11.43 -2.76
CA GLU A 181 -15.00 11.98 -1.99
C GLU A 181 -16.12 10.94 -1.81
N ASP A 182 -16.47 10.21 -2.87
CA ASP A 182 -17.58 9.25 -2.85
C ASP A 182 -17.20 7.94 -2.12
N GLU A 183 -15.93 7.55 -2.20
CA GLU A 183 -15.46 6.26 -1.71
C GLU A 183 -14.90 6.32 -0.28
N ALA A 184 -14.09 7.34 0.04
CA ALA A 184 -13.45 7.51 1.35
C ALA A 184 -13.87 8.80 2.06
N GLY A 185 -14.59 9.72 1.41
CA GLY A 185 -14.86 11.04 1.97
C GLY A 185 -13.61 11.93 2.04
N VAL A 186 -12.62 11.71 1.17
CA VAL A 186 -11.35 12.45 1.19
C VAL A 186 -11.01 12.96 -0.20
N VAL A 187 -10.61 14.23 -0.30
CA VAL A 187 -10.00 14.79 -1.52
C VAL A 187 -8.65 15.38 -1.14
N ILE A 188 -7.60 15.00 -1.87
CA ILE A 188 -6.23 15.47 -1.66
C ILE A 188 -5.81 16.24 -2.90
N THR A 189 -5.24 17.42 -2.71
CA THR A 189 -4.60 18.20 -3.79
C THR A 189 -3.18 18.51 -3.37
N LEU A 190 -2.20 18.20 -4.22
CA LEU A 190 -0.79 18.41 -3.96
C LEU A 190 -0.26 19.63 -4.70
N ASP A 191 0.83 20.22 -4.20
CA ASP A 191 1.52 21.32 -4.89
C ASP A 191 2.26 20.85 -6.16
N LYS A 192 2.62 19.56 -6.22
CA LYS A 192 3.25 18.85 -7.35
C LYS A 192 2.89 17.36 -7.32
N ASP A 193 3.30 16.64 -8.36
CA ASP A 193 3.09 15.21 -8.50
C ASP A 193 3.74 14.40 -7.36
N ALA A 194 3.00 13.42 -6.84
CA ALA A 194 3.51 12.34 -6.00
C ALA A 194 3.38 11.00 -6.72
N ASP A 195 4.29 10.06 -6.49
CA ASP A 195 4.23 8.75 -7.16
C ASP A 195 3.06 7.90 -6.64
N ARG A 196 2.68 8.09 -5.38
CA ARG A 196 1.61 7.38 -4.69
C ARG A 196 0.79 8.34 -3.83
N ILE A 197 -0.53 8.28 -3.98
CA ILE A 197 -1.50 9.00 -3.13
C ILE A 197 -2.58 8.00 -2.72
N LYS A 198 -2.88 7.90 -1.43
CA LYS A 198 -3.97 7.06 -0.91
C LYS A 198 -4.73 7.81 0.17
N ALA A 199 -6.00 7.46 0.32
CA ALA A 199 -6.81 7.88 1.44
C ALA A 199 -7.69 6.71 1.89
N GLY A 200 -7.96 6.63 3.19
CA GLY A 200 -8.82 5.62 3.80
C GLY A 200 -9.75 6.24 4.82
N ALA A 201 -10.88 5.58 5.07
CA ALA A 201 -11.80 5.93 6.14
C ALA A 201 -11.93 4.75 7.09
N TYR A 202 -11.61 4.96 8.36
CA TYR A 202 -11.70 3.92 9.38
C TYR A 202 -13.06 3.93 10.08
N ALA A 203 -13.59 2.74 10.35
CA ALA A 203 -14.80 2.57 11.13
C ALA A 203 -14.62 2.89 12.63
N ALA A 204 -13.38 2.85 13.11
CA ALA A 204 -12.99 3.13 14.49
C ALA A 204 -11.61 3.82 14.52
N ASN A 205 -11.20 4.30 15.69
CA ASN A 205 -9.87 4.86 15.87
C ASN A 205 -8.80 3.80 15.54
N PRO A 206 -7.94 4.02 14.53
CA PRO A 206 -6.84 3.10 14.27
C PRO A 206 -5.80 3.14 15.40
N GLU A 207 -5.77 4.24 16.16
CA GLU A 207 -4.82 4.44 17.23
C GLU A 207 -5.36 3.94 18.58
N GLY A 208 -4.46 3.39 19.40
CA GLY A 208 -4.78 2.91 20.74
C GLY A 208 -5.14 4.01 21.74
N GLU A 209 -4.87 5.28 21.42
CA GLU A 209 -5.26 6.44 22.23
C GLU A 209 -6.39 7.24 21.56
N ASP A 210 -7.47 7.51 22.32
CA ASP A 210 -8.57 8.34 21.85
C ASP A 210 -8.15 9.81 21.66
N PRO A 211 -8.68 10.51 20.64
CA PRO A 211 -8.47 11.94 20.48
C PRO A 211 -9.05 12.76 21.66
N PRO A 212 -8.60 14.01 21.85
CA PRO A 212 -9.03 14.85 22.98
C PRO A 212 -10.55 15.06 23.06
N ASP A 213 -11.22 15.11 21.91
CA ASP A 213 -12.67 15.22 21.77
C ASP A 213 -13.25 14.03 20.99
N PRO A 214 -14.52 13.64 21.20
CA PRO A 214 -15.13 12.53 20.47
C PRO A 214 -15.10 12.77 18.95
N ALA A 215 -14.41 11.89 18.22
CA ALA A 215 -14.34 11.96 16.77
C ALA A 215 -15.67 11.51 16.13
N VAL A 216 -15.98 12.11 14.98
CA VAL A 216 -17.15 11.74 14.15
C VAL A 216 -16.78 10.85 12.98
N ALA A 217 -15.50 10.81 12.61
CA ALA A 217 -14.89 9.95 11.60
C ALA A 217 -13.37 9.91 11.83
N TYR A 218 -12.72 8.90 11.26
CA TYR A 218 -11.28 8.69 11.28
C TYR A 218 -10.83 8.45 9.84
N TYR A 219 -9.71 9.04 9.45
CA TYR A 219 -9.19 8.96 8.10
C TYR A 219 -7.70 8.65 8.12
N ASP A 220 -7.23 7.99 7.09
CA ASP A 220 -5.81 7.93 6.73
C ASP A 220 -5.57 8.70 5.45
N VAL A 221 -4.38 9.29 5.34
CA VAL A 221 -3.88 9.89 4.11
C VAL A 221 -2.42 9.52 3.98
N TYR A 222 -2.08 8.89 2.85
CA TYR A 222 -0.72 8.49 2.53
C TYR A 222 -0.28 9.19 1.24
N VAL A 223 0.87 9.87 1.27
CA VAL A 223 1.49 10.52 0.11
C VAL A 223 2.97 10.19 0.11
N ALA A 224 3.46 9.58 -0.98
CA ALA A 224 4.87 9.20 -1.07
C ALA A 224 5.42 9.27 -2.50
N GLY A 225 6.74 9.42 -2.57
CA GLY A 225 7.48 9.57 -3.83
C GLY A 225 7.19 10.90 -4.53
N GLY A 226 7.77 11.08 -5.72
CA GLY A 226 7.58 12.27 -6.54
C GLY A 226 8.27 13.52 -5.99
N THR A 227 7.62 14.69 -6.16
CA THR A 227 8.19 16.01 -5.84
C THR A 227 7.24 16.94 -5.09
N ALA A 228 6.09 16.41 -4.67
CA ALA A 228 5.17 17.07 -3.76
C ALA A 228 5.89 17.41 -2.44
N ALA A 229 5.56 18.57 -1.89
CA ALA A 229 6.03 19.01 -0.58
C ALA A 229 4.87 19.44 0.32
N GLU A 230 3.75 19.86 -0.27
CA GLU A 230 2.57 20.30 0.46
C GLU A 230 1.30 19.64 -0.11
N ALA A 231 0.36 19.33 0.79
CA ALA A 231 -0.94 18.76 0.48
C ALA A 231 -2.08 19.56 1.12
N ASP A 232 -3.15 19.79 0.37
CA ASP A 232 -4.43 20.25 0.87
C ASP A 232 -5.37 19.05 0.98
N ILE A 233 -5.87 18.77 2.19
CA ILE A 233 -6.72 17.61 2.48
C ILE A 233 -8.12 18.08 2.86
N LYS A 234 -9.12 17.68 2.08
CA LYS A 234 -10.54 17.90 2.37
C LYS A 234 -11.17 16.61 2.89
N LEU A 235 -11.82 16.70 4.05
CA LEU A 235 -12.48 15.59 4.73
C LEU A 235 -13.99 15.83 4.77
N TYR A 236 -14.75 14.94 4.13
CA TYR A 236 -16.19 15.00 3.99
C TYR A 236 -16.88 14.04 4.95
N VAL A 237 -17.60 14.56 5.94
CA VAL A 237 -18.42 13.75 6.85
C VAL A 237 -19.69 14.45 7.29
N SER A 238 -20.75 13.67 7.42
CA SER A 238 -22.02 14.16 7.94
C SER A 238 -21.89 14.66 9.38
N GLY A 239 -22.48 15.83 9.67
CA GLY A 239 -22.49 16.38 11.02
C GLY A 239 -21.39 17.40 11.32
N ILE A 240 -20.52 17.71 10.35
CA ILE A 240 -19.55 18.81 10.46
C ILE A 240 -20.24 20.16 10.71
N ASN A 241 -19.69 20.93 11.65
CA ASN A 241 -20.08 22.30 11.93
C ASN A 241 -18.87 23.17 12.28
N GLU A 242 -19.08 24.49 12.38
CA GLU A 242 -18.03 25.50 12.60
C GLU A 242 -17.25 25.36 13.92
N ASP A 243 -17.76 24.60 14.88
CA ASP A 243 -17.10 24.37 16.18
C ASP A 243 -16.21 23.11 16.17
N MET A 244 -16.13 22.38 15.06
CA MET A 244 -15.30 21.16 14.94
C MET A 244 -13.85 21.48 14.57
N ALA A 245 -12.94 20.65 15.08
CA ALA A 245 -11.51 20.68 14.77
C ALA A 245 -11.10 19.40 14.02
N ALA A 246 -9.97 19.49 13.31
CA ALA A 246 -9.26 18.33 12.76
C ALA A 246 -8.06 18.04 13.65
N PHE A 247 -7.80 16.74 13.88
CA PHE A 247 -6.65 16.28 14.64
C PHE A 247 -5.85 15.32 13.75
N MET A 248 -4.53 15.37 13.86
CA MET A 248 -3.60 14.45 13.20
C MET A 248 -2.85 13.65 14.26
N TRP A 249 -2.59 12.36 13.98
CA TRP A 249 -1.71 11.56 14.81
C TRP A 249 -0.26 11.96 14.57
N SER A 250 0.48 12.25 15.64
CA SER A 250 1.88 12.65 15.56
C SER A 250 2.76 11.49 15.99
N LEU A 251 3.45 10.84 15.05
CA LEU A 251 4.44 9.80 15.34
C LEU A 251 5.55 10.28 16.30
N ALA A 252 5.90 11.56 16.24
CA ALA A 252 6.91 12.15 17.12
C ALA A 252 6.48 12.20 18.60
N THR A 253 5.18 12.25 18.88
CA THR A 253 4.65 12.38 20.25
C THR A 253 3.75 11.24 20.67
N ASP A 254 3.42 10.33 19.75
CA ASP A 254 2.52 9.19 19.92
C ASP A 254 1.12 9.63 20.40
N LYS A 255 0.62 10.73 19.82
CA LYS A 255 -0.62 11.42 20.23
C LYS A 255 -1.32 12.14 19.11
N TRP A 256 -2.64 12.30 19.26
CA TRP A 256 -3.45 13.24 18.52
C TRP A 256 -3.07 14.70 18.85
N VAL A 257 -2.73 15.47 17.81
CA VAL A 257 -2.41 16.90 17.87
C VAL A 257 -3.46 17.67 17.08
N ASP A 258 -3.91 18.81 17.60
CA ASP A 258 -4.84 19.69 16.88
C ASP A 258 -4.14 20.22 15.62
N SER A 259 -4.68 19.91 14.44
CA SER A 259 -4.07 20.31 13.17
C SER A 259 -3.94 21.82 13.05
N SER A 260 -4.77 22.61 13.74
CA SER A 260 -4.69 24.07 13.74
C SER A 260 -3.49 24.65 14.50
N ASP A 261 -2.77 23.84 15.27
CA ASP A 261 -1.51 24.24 15.90
C ASP A 261 -0.37 24.40 14.86
N THR A 262 -0.45 23.68 13.74
CA THR A 262 0.59 23.65 12.69
C THR A 262 0.08 24.17 11.35
N TYR A 263 -1.15 23.82 10.97
CA TYR A 263 -1.72 24.00 9.63
C TYR A 263 -2.92 24.94 9.64
N GLU A 264 -3.28 25.46 8.47
CA GLU A 264 -4.52 26.23 8.33
C GLU A 264 -5.71 25.25 8.22
N VAL A 265 -6.60 25.28 9.21
CA VAL A 265 -7.81 24.46 9.23
C VAL A 265 -9.03 25.34 9.03
N SER A 266 -9.88 25.01 8.05
CA SER A 266 -11.14 25.72 7.85
C SER A 266 -12.32 24.76 7.63
N VAL A 267 -13.50 25.20 8.05
CA VAL A 267 -14.75 24.45 7.87
C VAL A 267 -15.59 25.12 6.80
N SER A 268 -16.16 24.33 5.91
CA SER A 268 -17.08 24.82 4.87
C SER A 268 -18.21 25.68 5.44
N GLU A 269 -18.50 26.83 4.81
CA GLU A 269 -19.49 27.81 5.27
C GLU A 269 -20.90 27.21 5.47
N TYR A 270 -21.22 26.17 4.69
CA TYR A 270 -22.52 25.49 4.73
C TYR A 270 -22.49 24.15 5.49
N GLY A 271 -21.35 23.79 6.06
CA GLY A 271 -21.07 22.44 6.56
C GLY A 271 -20.88 21.41 5.43
N GLY A 272 -20.33 20.26 5.79
CA GLY A 272 -20.13 19.13 4.86
C GLY A 272 -18.68 18.66 4.75
N TYR A 273 -17.71 19.58 4.85
CA TYR A 273 -16.30 19.23 4.90
C TYR A 273 -15.47 20.17 5.82
N VAL A 274 -14.34 19.63 6.27
CA VAL A 274 -13.20 20.34 6.87
C VAL A 274 -12.04 20.28 5.87
N ILE A 275 -11.26 21.34 5.75
CA ILE A 275 -10.02 21.34 4.98
C ILE A 275 -8.83 21.64 5.90
N VAL A 276 -7.75 20.88 5.72
CA VAL A 276 -6.44 21.15 6.31
C VAL A 276 -5.51 21.52 5.15
N GLU A 277 -5.05 22.77 5.13
CA GLU A 277 -4.27 23.35 4.02
C GLU A 277 -2.77 23.36 4.33
N GLY A 278 -1.96 23.09 3.31
CA GLY A 278 -0.50 23.15 3.38
C GLY A 278 0.13 22.14 4.33
N VAL A 279 -0.43 20.92 4.39
CA VAL A 279 0.13 19.81 5.17
C VAL A 279 1.47 19.40 4.56
N ASP A 280 2.52 19.31 5.37
CA ASP A 280 3.82 18.81 4.91
C ASP A 280 3.68 17.33 4.50
N VAL A 281 4.09 16.98 3.28
CA VAL A 281 3.99 15.59 2.79
C VAL A 281 4.81 14.62 3.65
N ASP A 282 5.89 15.10 4.29
CA ASP A 282 6.67 14.29 5.23
C ASP A 282 5.84 13.86 6.47
N ASP A 283 4.73 14.55 6.78
CA ASP A 283 3.79 14.18 7.85
C ASP A 283 2.71 13.17 7.38
N LEU A 284 2.66 12.84 6.09
CA LEU A 284 1.65 11.97 5.45
C LEU A 284 2.23 10.64 4.94
N GLY A 285 3.36 10.19 5.48
CA GLY A 285 3.94 8.89 5.14
C GLY A 285 4.99 8.89 4.01
N GLY A 286 5.88 9.88 4.01
CA GLY A 286 7.07 9.94 3.13
C GLY A 286 8.32 9.29 3.71
#